data_AF-A0A958AQG7-F1
#
_entry.id   AF-A0A958AQG7-F1
#
_cell.length_a   1.000
_cell.length_b   1.000
_cell.length_c   1.000
_cell.angle_alpha   90.00
_cell.angle_beta   90.00
_cell.angle_gamma   90.00
#
_symmetry.space_group_name_H-M   'P 1'
#
loop_
_entity.id
_entity.type
_entity.pdbx_description
1 polymer ?
#
loop_
_entity_poly.entity_id
_entity_poly.type
_entity_poly.pdbx_seq_one_letter_code
_entity_poly.pdbx_strand_id
1 'polypeptide(L)'
;MAGTTKDLVQQGLAAARVGDTEDARRLLSLATEKMPDNPDAWLGLAGVVDDLDDKQRYFEKVLELDPEHDEARASLALVKQKLDEKREANAGLGVCYRHPEIETGLRCNRCNRFICPKCAKRTPVGFRCPECIREQEDKYYTGGNADYVIAAVIAFPLSLIVAALFTFVLGRLGFFFLQIIIAFFAAPAAAGFIAEAVRWGVGRRRSRYLRHVVVGCLILGTAPFLILFLLAGSLFGIILPGMLIFLGSATISARLR
;
A
#
# COMPACT_ATOMS: atom_id res chain seq x y z
N MET A 1 27.91 -29.39 -53.77
CA MET A 1 27.64 -28.53 -52.60
C MET A 1 26.35 -28.91 -51.84
N ALA A 2 25.84 -30.15 -51.95
CA ALA A 2 24.62 -30.60 -51.24
C ALA A 2 24.88 -31.22 -49.85
N GLY A 3 26.16 -31.45 -49.50
CA GLY A 3 26.55 -32.14 -48.26
C GLY A 3 26.46 -31.28 -47.00
N THR A 4 26.64 -29.97 -47.09
CA THR A 4 26.70 -29.06 -45.93
C THR A 4 25.35 -28.72 -45.31
N THR A 5 24.24 -28.85 -46.04
CA THR A 5 22.93 -28.38 -45.54
C THR A 5 22.18 -29.47 -44.76
N LYS A 6 22.22 -30.73 -45.21
CA LYS A 6 21.72 -31.88 -44.42
C LYS A 6 22.50 -32.09 -43.12
N ASP A 7 23.78 -31.75 -43.13
CA ASP A 7 24.66 -31.80 -41.97
C ASP A 7 24.19 -30.84 -40.84
N LEU A 8 23.64 -29.67 -41.19
CA LEU A 8 23.13 -28.70 -40.19
C LEU A 8 21.97 -29.25 -39.36
N VAL A 9 21.04 -29.98 -39.99
CA VAL A 9 19.91 -30.59 -39.27
C VAL A 9 20.41 -31.70 -38.34
N GLN A 10 21.33 -32.55 -38.82
CA GLN A 10 21.89 -33.63 -38.00
C GLN A 10 22.70 -33.08 -36.82
N GLN A 11 23.50 -32.03 -37.02
CA GLN A 11 24.22 -31.35 -35.95
C GLN A 11 23.28 -30.70 -34.94
N GLY A 12 22.23 -30.03 -35.41
CA GLY A 12 21.21 -29.43 -34.54
C GLY A 12 20.45 -30.49 -33.71
N LEU A 13 20.07 -31.60 -34.32
CA LEU A 13 19.43 -32.73 -33.62
C LEU A 13 20.39 -33.40 -32.63
N ALA A 14 21.69 -33.52 -32.96
CA ALA A 14 22.69 -34.05 -32.05
C ALA A 14 22.90 -33.15 -30.83
N ALA A 15 22.97 -31.83 -31.04
CA ALA A 15 23.02 -30.85 -29.96
C ALA A 15 21.79 -30.95 -29.05
N ALA A 16 20.59 -31.09 -29.64
CA ALA A 16 19.35 -31.25 -28.88
C ALA A 16 19.36 -32.51 -27.99
N ARG A 17 19.89 -33.64 -28.49
CA ARG A 17 19.99 -34.90 -27.72
C ARG A 17 20.93 -34.80 -26.53
N VAL A 18 21.98 -34.00 -26.63
CA VAL A 18 22.94 -33.78 -25.53
C VAL A 18 22.43 -32.71 -24.54
N GLY A 19 21.29 -32.08 -24.84
CA GLY A 19 20.66 -31.07 -23.99
C GLY A 19 21.16 -29.64 -24.25
N ASP A 20 21.95 -29.43 -25.30
CA ASP A 20 22.42 -28.10 -25.70
C ASP A 20 21.35 -27.41 -26.56
N THR A 21 20.32 -26.88 -25.90
CA THR A 21 19.15 -26.30 -26.54
C THR A 21 19.44 -25.00 -27.28
N GLU A 22 20.41 -24.21 -26.83
CA GLU A 22 20.83 -22.96 -27.47
C GLU A 22 21.51 -23.23 -28.82
N ASP A 23 22.51 -24.12 -28.83
CA ASP A 23 23.19 -24.47 -30.09
C ASP A 23 22.27 -25.24 -31.03
N ALA A 24 21.42 -26.13 -30.50
CA ALA A 24 20.39 -26.80 -31.29
C ALA A 24 19.45 -25.80 -31.95
N ARG A 25 18.92 -24.84 -31.19
CA ARG A 25 18.02 -23.80 -31.71
C ARG A 25 18.70 -22.97 -32.79
N ARG A 26 19.95 -22.55 -32.57
CA ARG A 26 20.72 -21.77 -33.56
C ARG A 26 20.93 -22.55 -34.86
N LEU A 27 21.39 -23.81 -34.77
CA LEU A 27 21.67 -24.66 -35.93
C LEU A 27 20.40 -25.03 -36.70
N LEU A 28 19.32 -25.35 -35.98
CA LEU A 28 18.02 -25.69 -36.57
C LEU A 28 17.34 -24.46 -37.19
N SER A 29 17.47 -23.27 -36.60
CA SER A 29 16.98 -22.02 -37.22
C SER A 29 17.72 -21.71 -38.51
N LEU A 30 19.05 -21.88 -38.53
CA LEU A 30 19.83 -21.73 -39.76
C LEU A 30 19.45 -22.80 -40.81
N ALA A 31 19.11 -24.01 -40.36
CA ALA A 31 18.65 -25.07 -41.24
C ALA A 31 17.29 -24.76 -41.88
N THR A 32 16.34 -24.20 -41.13
CA THR A 32 15.02 -23.81 -41.65
C THR A 32 15.11 -22.62 -42.60
N GLU A 33 16.04 -21.69 -42.40
CA GLU A 33 16.32 -20.59 -43.35
C GLU A 33 16.85 -21.11 -44.69
N LYS A 34 17.78 -22.08 -44.65
CA LYS A 34 18.41 -22.63 -45.86
C LYS A 34 17.56 -23.69 -46.56
N MET A 35 16.70 -24.38 -45.81
CA MET A 35 15.83 -25.46 -46.29
C MET A 35 14.41 -25.25 -45.76
N PRO A 36 13.67 -24.26 -46.29
CA PRO A 36 12.32 -23.94 -45.82
C PRO A 36 11.32 -25.07 -46.04
N ASP A 37 11.58 -25.96 -47.01
CA ASP A 37 10.70 -27.07 -47.37
C ASP A 37 11.08 -28.40 -46.67
N ASN A 38 12.00 -28.38 -45.70
CA ASN A 38 12.42 -29.59 -44.99
C ASN A 38 11.66 -29.76 -43.66
N PRO A 39 10.75 -30.75 -43.54
CA PRO A 39 9.95 -30.96 -42.32
C PRO A 39 10.79 -31.31 -41.10
N ASP A 40 11.89 -32.08 -41.24
CA ASP A 40 12.73 -32.50 -40.11
C ASP A 40 13.41 -31.32 -39.41
N ALA A 41 13.76 -30.28 -40.18
CA ALA A 41 14.37 -29.06 -39.64
C ALA A 41 13.36 -28.29 -38.77
N TRP A 42 12.11 -28.16 -39.24
CA TRP A 42 11.03 -27.53 -38.50
C TRP A 42 10.60 -28.35 -37.28
N LEU A 43 10.53 -29.68 -37.41
CA LEU A 43 10.21 -30.58 -36.30
C LEU A 43 11.26 -30.48 -35.19
N GLY A 44 12.55 -30.56 -35.56
CA GLY A 44 13.65 -30.37 -34.61
C GLY A 44 13.58 -29.01 -33.92
N LEU A 45 13.30 -27.93 -34.67
CA LEU A 45 13.19 -26.58 -34.13
C LEU A 45 12.01 -26.45 -33.15
N ALA A 46 10.86 -27.05 -33.48
CA ALA A 46 9.68 -27.09 -32.61
C ALA A 46 9.95 -27.83 -31.29
N GLY A 47 10.81 -28.86 -31.32
CA GLY A 47 11.21 -29.61 -30.14
C GLY A 47 12.04 -28.82 -29.13
N VAL A 48 12.84 -27.86 -29.59
CA VAL A 48 13.83 -27.14 -28.74
C VAL A 48 13.40 -25.75 -28.28
N VAL A 49 12.40 -25.13 -28.92
CA VAL A 49 11.87 -23.83 -28.50
C VAL A 49 11.01 -23.99 -27.25
N ASP A 50 10.93 -22.98 -26.38
CA ASP A 50 10.10 -23.04 -25.16
C ASP A 50 8.69 -22.46 -25.34
N ASP A 51 8.58 -21.38 -26.13
CA ASP A 51 7.32 -20.66 -26.31
C ASP A 51 6.29 -21.52 -27.06
N LEU A 52 5.10 -21.67 -26.45
CA LEU A 52 4.04 -22.53 -26.99
C LEU A 52 3.46 -21.98 -28.29
N ASP A 53 3.41 -20.66 -28.44
CA ASP A 53 2.91 -20.02 -29.65
C ASP A 53 3.90 -20.25 -30.83
N ASP A 54 5.21 -20.18 -30.58
CA ASP A 54 6.25 -20.61 -31.53
C ASP A 54 6.15 -22.11 -31.88
N LYS A 55 6.00 -22.99 -30.87
CA LYS A 55 5.84 -24.44 -31.11
C LYS A 55 4.67 -24.74 -32.03
N GLN A 56 3.52 -24.10 -31.79
CA GLN A 56 2.34 -24.29 -32.62
C GLN A 56 2.65 -23.94 -34.07
N ARG A 57 3.26 -22.78 -34.31
CA ARG A 57 3.61 -22.31 -35.67
C ARG A 57 4.53 -23.28 -36.40
N TYR A 58 5.55 -23.81 -35.73
CA TYR A 58 6.50 -24.72 -36.37
C TYR A 58 5.90 -26.11 -36.63
N PHE A 59 5.11 -26.67 -35.71
CA PHE A 59 4.41 -27.94 -35.96
C PHE A 59 3.35 -27.82 -37.06
N GLU A 60 2.62 -26.69 -37.13
CA GLU A 60 1.72 -26.40 -38.25
C GLU A 60 2.50 -26.34 -39.57
N LYS A 61 3.70 -25.75 -39.57
CA LYS A 61 4.57 -25.73 -40.75
C LYS A 61 5.03 -27.13 -41.19
N VAL A 62 5.34 -28.02 -40.24
CA VAL A 62 5.65 -29.43 -40.56
C VAL A 62 4.48 -30.10 -41.26
N LEU A 63 3.26 -29.92 -40.75
CA LEU A 63 2.06 -30.53 -41.33
C LEU A 63 1.63 -29.91 -42.67
N GLU A 64 2.02 -28.66 -42.94
CA GLU A 64 1.88 -28.07 -44.29
C GLU A 64 2.79 -28.76 -45.32
N LEU A 65 4.00 -29.14 -44.91
CA LEU A 65 5.00 -29.78 -45.77
C LEU A 65 4.76 -31.30 -45.90
N ASP A 66 4.34 -31.93 -44.80
CA ASP A 66 4.05 -33.36 -44.69
C ASP A 66 2.76 -33.59 -43.88
N PRO A 67 1.59 -33.69 -44.55
CA PRO A 67 0.30 -33.86 -43.87
C PRO A 67 0.16 -35.20 -43.13
N GLU A 68 0.92 -36.22 -43.51
CA GLU A 68 0.88 -37.56 -42.89
C GLU A 68 1.88 -37.71 -41.74
N HIS A 69 2.51 -36.62 -41.30
CA HIS A 69 3.49 -36.65 -40.23
C HIS A 69 2.84 -36.89 -38.84
N ASP A 70 2.80 -38.15 -38.40
CA ASP A 70 2.15 -38.58 -37.16
C ASP A 70 2.70 -37.88 -35.91
N GLU A 71 4.03 -37.73 -35.81
CA GLU A 71 4.68 -37.13 -34.64
C GLU A 71 4.32 -35.64 -34.46
N ALA A 72 4.30 -34.88 -35.54
CA ALA A 72 3.93 -33.46 -35.53
C ALA A 72 2.44 -33.30 -35.22
N ARG A 73 1.59 -34.19 -35.74
CA ARG A 73 0.15 -34.17 -35.44
C ARG A 73 -0.12 -34.42 -33.96
N ALA A 74 0.51 -35.45 -33.38
CA ALA A 74 0.40 -35.76 -31.96
C ALA A 74 0.94 -34.61 -31.09
N SER A 75 2.10 -34.06 -31.45
CA SER A 75 2.74 -32.95 -30.72
C SER A 75 1.92 -31.67 -30.80
N LEU A 76 1.36 -31.34 -31.97
CA LEU A 76 0.49 -30.18 -32.15
C LEU A 76 -0.78 -30.27 -31.30
N ALA A 77 -1.38 -31.46 -31.20
CA ALA A 77 -2.55 -31.67 -30.35
C ALA A 77 -2.24 -31.36 -28.88
N LEU A 78 -1.08 -31.79 -28.38
CA LEU A 78 -0.63 -31.48 -27.02
C LEU A 78 -0.34 -29.98 -26.82
N VAL A 79 0.32 -29.34 -27.78
CA VAL A 79 0.61 -27.90 -27.71
C VAL A 79 -0.68 -27.07 -27.71
N LYS A 80 -1.66 -27.43 -28.55
CA LYS A 80 -2.97 -26.78 -28.58
C LYS A 80 -3.70 -26.89 -27.24
N GLN A 81 -3.71 -28.08 -26.63
CA GLN A 81 -4.26 -28.25 -25.28
C GLN A 81 -3.60 -27.30 -24.27
N LYS A 82 -2.26 -27.23 -24.24
CA LYS A 82 -1.53 -26.33 -23.33
C LYS A 82 -1.80 -24.84 -23.61
N LEU A 83 -1.99 -24.47 -24.86
CA LEU A 83 -2.36 -23.10 -25.24
C LEU A 83 -3.78 -22.77 -24.78
N ASP A 84 -4.71 -23.72 -24.87
CA ASP A 84 -6.07 -23.54 -24.36
C ASP A 84 -6.07 -23.40 -22.83
N GLU A 85 -5.29 -24.21 -22.11
CA GLU A 85 -5.05 -24.05 -20.66
C GLU A 85 -4.47 -22.66 -20.32
N LYS A 86 -3.48 -22.18 -21.09
CA LYS A 86 -2.90 -20.82 -20.96
C LYS A 86 -3.96 -19.73 -21.20
N ARG A 87 -4.83 -19.90 -22.20
CA ARG A 87 -5.90 -18.96 -22.52
C ARG A 87 -6.98 -18.92 -21.45
N GLU A 88 -7.40 -20.07 -20.93
CA GLU A 88 -8.36 -20.16 -19.82
C GLU A 88 -7.82 -19.48 -18.55
N ALA A 89 -6.54 -19.70 -18.24
CA ALA A 89 -5.87 -19.02 -17.12
C ALA A 89 -5.89 -17.49 -17.29
N ASN A 90 -5.65 -17.00 -18.51
CA ASN A 90 -5.64 -15.57 -18.82
C ASN A 90 -7.04 -14.95 -18.93
N ALA A 91 -8.08 -15.72 -19.26
CA ALA A 91 -9.46 -15.24 -19.36
C ALA A 91 -10.00 -14.69 -18.02
N GLY A 92 -9.40 -15.10 -16.89
CA GLY A 92 -9.70 -14.58 -15.57
C GLY A 92 -8.99 -13.27 -15.20
N LEU A 93 -8.03 -12.82 -16.02
CA LEU A 93 -7.26 -11.60 -15.80
C LEU A 93 -8.03 -10.38 -16.33
N GLY A 94 -7.88 -9.28 -15.61
CA GLY A 94 -8.33 -7.97 -16.08
C GLY A 94 -7.29 -6.91 -15.76
N VAL A 95 -7.53 -5.69 -16.22
CA VAL A 95 -6.62 -4.58 -15.96
C VAL A 95 -6.95 -3.89 -14.65
N CYS A 96 -5.93 -3.45 -13.91
CA CYS A 96 -6.18 -2.69 -12.69
C CYS A 96 -6.89 -1.36 -12.99
N TYR A 97 -7.96 -1.04 -12.27
CA TYR A 97 -8.73 0.20 -12.48
C TYR A 97 -7.90 1.49 -12.34
N ARG A 98 -6.75 1.44 -11.64
CA ARG A 98 -5.84 2.58 -11.42
C ARG A 98 -4.58 2.51 -12.29
N HIS A 99 -4.17 1.31 -12.68
CA HIS A 99 -2.97 1.07 -13.48
C HIS A 99 -3.33 0.20 -14.67
N PRO A 100 -3.76 0.80 -15.80
CA PRO A 100 -4.23 0.06 -16.98
C PRO A 100 -3.15 -0.84 -17.60
N GLU A 101 -1.88 -0.53 -17.38
CA GLU A 101 -0.72 -1.28 -17.89
C GLU A 101 -0.47 -2.62 -17.18
N ILE A 102 -1.15 -2.88 -16.06
CA ILE A 102 -0.90 -4.06 -15.23
C ILE A 102 -2.10 -4.99 -15.28
N GLU A 103 -1.92 -6.16 -15.90
CA GLU A 103 -2.86 -7.28 -15.84
C GLU A 103 -2.84 -7.92 -14.46
N THR A 104 -4.02 -8.27 -13.96
CA THR A 104 -4.18 -8.82 -12.63
C THR A 104 -5.44 -9.68 -12.51
N GLY A 105 -5.30 -10.81 -11.81
CA GLY A 105 -6.44 -11.65 -11.42
C GLY A 105 -7.04 -11.27 -10.06
N LEU A 106 -6.42 -10.34 -9.33
CA LEU A 106 -6.88 -9.92 -8.01
C LEU A 106 -8.12 -9.02 -8.14
N ARG A 107 -9.14 -9.30 -7.33
CA ARG A 107 -10.39 -8.54 -7.29
C ARG A 107 -10.68 -8.06 -5.87
N CYS A 108 -11.28 -6.88 -5.76
CA CYS A 108 -11.74 -6.38 -4.47
C CYS A 108 -12.99 -7.15 -4.02
N ASN A 109 -12.98 -7.71 -2.81
CA ASN A 109 -14.12 -8.46 -2.25
C ASN A 109 -15.39 -7.60 -2.03
N ARG A 110 -15.30 -6.27 -2.09
CA ARG A 110 -16.45 -5.36 -1.90
C ARG A 110 -17.06 -4.87 -3.20
N CYS A 111 -16.22 -4.40 -4.13
CA CYS A 111 -16.68 -3.78 -5.39
C CYS A 111 -16.39 -4.61 -6.64
N ASN A 112 -15.75 -5.78 -6.49
CA ASN A 112 -15.36 -6.71 -7.56
C ASN A 112 -14.48 -6.12 -8.69
N ARG A 113 -13.97 -4.90 -8.54
CA ARG A 113 -13.01 -4.29 -9.47
C ARG A 113 -11.66 -5.00 -9.39
N PHE A 114 -10.99 -5.09 -10.54
CA PHE A 114 -9.62 -5.60 -10.65
C PHE A 114 -8.61 -4.64 -10.02
N ILE A 115 -7.70 -5.18 -9.20
CA ILE A 115 -6.71 -4.42 -8.43
C ILE A 115 -5.33 -5.03 -8.58
N CYS A 116 -4.30 -4.23 -8.83
CA CYS A 116 -2.94 -4.75 -8.87
C CYS A 116 -2.39 -5.02 -7.45
N PRO A 117 -1.33 -5.83 -7.30
CA PRO A 117 -0.68 -6.10 -6.01
C PRO A 117 -0.24 -4.82 -5.27
N LYS A 118 0.12 -3.75 -5.99
CA LYS A 118 0.46 -2.44 -5.42
C LYS A 118 -0.75 -1.71 -4.81
N CYS A 119 -1.93 -1.87 -5.39
CA CYS A 119 -3.16 -1.21 -4.92
C CYS A 119 -3.89 -2.03 -3.85
N ALA A 120 -3.66 -3.34 -3.80
CA ALA A 120 -4.37 -4.25 -2.93
C ALA A 120 -4.00 -4.04 -1.46
N LYS A 121 -5.01 -3.76 -0.62
CA LYS A 121 -4.86 -3.70 0.83
C LYS A 121 -5.38 -5.00 1.45
N ARG A 122 -4.56 -5.63 2.29
CA ARG A 122 -4.94 -6.86 3.01
C ARG A 122 -5.97 -6.54 4.08
N THR A 123 -7.04 -7.32 4.10
CA THR A 123 -8.05 -7.33 5.15
C THR A 123 -8.26 -8.77 5.63
N PRO A 124 -8.86 -9.01 6.82
CA PRO A 124 -9.06 -10.37 7.33
C PRO A 124 -9.86 -11.29 6.39
N VAL A 125 -10.72 -10.69 5.55
CA VAL A 125 -11.62 -11.39 4.62
C VAL A 125 -11.12 -11.33 3.16
N GLY A 126 -9.85 -11.02 2.94
CA GLY A 126 -9.24 -10.95 1.60
C GLY A 126 -8.75 -9.56 1.21
N PHE A 127 -8.71 -9.25 -0.08
CA PHE A 127 -8.19 -7.99 -0.59
C PHE A 127 -9.28 -6.94 -0.82
N ARG A 128 -8.99 -5.70 -0.43
CA ARG A 128 -9.85 -4.55 -0.71
C ARG A 128 -9.12 -3.45 -1.46
N CYS A 129 -9.86 -2.70 -2.27
CA CYS A 129 -9.35 -1.49 -2.91
C CYS A 129 -9.29 -0.32 -1.90
N PRO A 130 -8.42 0.67 -2.13
CA PRO A 130 -8.26 1.82 -1.24
C PRO A 130 -9.53 2.69 -1.13
N GLU A 131 -10.35 2.79 -2.19
CA GLU A 131 -11.63 3.52 -2.11
C GLU A 131 -12.61 2.87 -1.13
N CYS A 132 -12.78 1.54 -1.21
CA CYS A 132 -13.67 0.81 -0.31
C CYS A 132 -13.22 0.84 1.16
N ILE A 133 -11.92 0.99 1.41
CA ILE A 133 -11.39 1.18 2.77
C ILE A 133 -11.65 2.60 3.25
N ARG A 134 -11.39 3.62 2.41
CA ARG A 134 -11.68 5.03 2.75
C ARG A 134 -13.15 5.22 3.07
N GLU A 135 -14.05 4.69 2.24
CA GLU A 135 -15.49 4.79 2.49
C GLU A 135 -15.92 4.09 3.80
N GLN A 136 -15.23 3.00 4.17
CA GLN A 136 -15.47 2.35 5.46
C GLN A 136 -14.95 3.21 6.62
N GLU A 137 -13.77 3.83 6.48
CA GLU A 137 -13.24 4.78 7.45
C GLU A 137 -14.16 6.02 7.60
N ASP A 138 -14.69 6.56 6.51
CA ASP A 138 -15.56 7.73 6.50
C ASP A 138 -16.87 7.50 7.25
N LYS A 139 -17.41 6.26 7.22
CA LYS A 139 -18.57 5.89 8.04
C LYS A 139 -18.29 5.96 9.54
N TYR A 140 -17.05 5.72 9.98
CA TYR A 140 -16.66 5.83 11.38
C TYR A 140 -16.17 7.24 11.75
N TYR A 141 -15.60 7.99 10.80
CA TYR A 141 -15.10 9.35 10.96
C TYR A 141 -16.08 10.35 10.31
N THR A 142 -17.23 10.56 10.93
CA THR A 142 -18.26 11.54 10.49
C THR A 142 -17.97 12.97 10.93
N GLY A 143 -16.77 13.23 11.46
CA GLY A 143 -16.40 14.54 12.00
C GLY A 143 -16.06 15.53 10.89
N GLY A 144 -16.94 16.49 10.66
CA GLY A 144 -16.74 17.57 9.69
C GLY A 144 -15.90 18.71 10.26
N ASN A 145 -15.59 19.71 9.42
CA ASN A 145 -14.79 20.88 9.82
C ASN A 145 -15.44 21.67 10.99
N ALA A 146 -16.76 21.59 11.14
CA ALA A 146 -17.50 22.21 12.24
C ALA A 146 -17.09 21.68 13.62
N ASP A 147 -16.72 20.40 13.72
CA ASP A 147 -16.30 19.80 15.00
C ASP A 147 -14.97 20.39 15.50
N TYR A 148 -14.08 20.79 14.59
CA TYR A 148 -12.83 21.48 14.95
C TYR A 148 -13.08 22.90 15.45
N VAL A 149 -14.04 23.62 14.85
CA VAL A 149 -14.42 24.96 15.29
C VAL A 149 -15.04 24.90 16.69
N ILE A 150 -15.98 23.98 16.91
CA ILE A 150 -16.60 23.78 18.23
C ILE A 150 -15.54 23.41 19.27
N ALA A 151 -14.62 22.50 18.93
CA ALA A 151 -13.53 22.12 19.82
C ALA A 151 -12.61 23.32 20.16
N ALA A 152 -12.26 24.15 19.19
CA ALA A 152 -11.41 25.33 19.41
C ALA A 152 -12.13 26.39 20.27
N VAL A 153 -13.41 26.66 19.99
CA VAL A 153 -14.24 27.63 20.73
C VAL A 153 -14.40 27.22 22.20
N ILE A 154 -14.43 25.93 22.52
CA ILE A 154 -14.53 25.45 23.90
C ILE A 154 -13.15 25.34 24.56
N ALA A 155 -12.17 24.74 23.87
CA ALA A 155 -10.87 24.42 24.44
C ALA A 155 -10.01 25.67 24.70
N PHE A 156 -10.05 26.67 23.82
CA PHE A 156 -9.23 27.88 23.94
C PHE A 156 -9.59 28.76 25.15
N PRO A 157 -10.86 29.12 25.41
CA PRO A 157 -11.20 29.87 26.61
C PRO A 157 -10.99 29.05 27.88
N LEU A 158 -11.29 27.75 27.88
CA LEU A 158 -11.05 26.90 29.05
C LEU A 158 -9.55 26.76 29.36
N SER A 159 -8.69 26.60 28.36
CA SER A 159 -7.24 26.51 28.58
C SER A 159 -6.68 27.83 29.11
N LEU A 160 -7.15 28.96 28.59
CA LEU A 160 -6.75 30.29 29.07
C LEU A 160 -7.22 30.56 30.50
N ILE A 161 -8.47 30.21 30.84
CA ILE A 161 -9.01 30.37 32.20
C ILE A 161 -8.25 29.47 33.19
N VAL A 162 -8.02 28.20 32.83
CA VAL A 162 -7.26 27.27 33.68
C VAL A 162 -5.84 27.77 33.87
N ALA A 163 -5.14 28.17 32.80
CA ALA A 163 -3.78 28.70 32.90
C ALA A 163 -3.73 29.98 33.76
N ALA A 164 -4.65 30.92 33.53
CA ALA A 164 -4.74 32.16 34.31
C ALA A 164 -4.99 31.90 35.79
N LEU A 165 -5.96 31.03 36.12
CA LEU A 165 -6.30 30.66 37.49
C LEU A 165 -5.14 29.95 38.17
N PHE A 166 -4.48 29.03 37.45
CA PHE A 166 -3.32 28.31 37.96
C PHE A 166 -2.16 29.26 38.27
N THR A 167 -1.83 30.15 37.32
CA THR A 167 -0.77 31.15 37.47
C THR A 167 -1.08 32.17 38.56
N PHE A 168 -2.31 32.67 38.64
CA PHE A 168 -2.71 33.72 39.60
C PHE A 168 -2.85 33.19 41.03
N VAL A 169 -3.51 32.05 41.21
CA VAL A 169 -3.75 31.46 42.54
C VAL A 169 -2.45 30.91 43.13
N LEU A 170 -1.66 30.17 42.33
CA LEU A 170 -0.42 29.60 42.82
C LEU A 170 0.68 30.64 42.94
N GLY A 171 0.76 31.64 42.05
CA GLY A 171 1.75 32.71 42.13
C GLY A 171 1.65 33.53 43.43
N ARG A 172 0.50 33.53 44.09
CA ARG A 172 0.28 34.21 45.39
C ARG A 172 0.71 33.37 46.59
N LEU A 173 0.90 32.06 46.43
CA LEU A 173 1.39 31.13 47.44
C LEU A 173 2.91 30.99 47.29
N GLY A 174 3.69 31.67 48.14
CA GLY A 174 5.16 31.74 48.07
C GLY A 174 5.94 30.44 48.36
N PHE A 175 5.29 29.27 48.38
CA PHE A 175 5.90 27.97 48.64
C PHE A 175 6.12 27.19 47.33
N PHE A 176 7.31 27.32 46.73
CA PHE A 176 7.68 26.63 45.48
C PHE A 176 7.52 25.10 45.50
N PHE A 177 7.84 24.45 46.63
CA PHE A 177 7.70 22.99 46.76
C PHE A 177 6.24 22.54 46.80
N LEU A 178 5.36 23.31 47.46
CA LEU A 178 3.93 23.02 47.52
C LEU A 178 3.29 23.21 46.14
N GLN A 179 3.73 24.22 45.38
CA GLN A 179 3.25 24.46 44.01
C GLN A 179 3.47 23.27 43.07
N ILE A 180 4.65 22.66 43.09
CA ILE A 180 4.98 21.55 42.18
C ILE A 180 4.08 20.34 42.46
N ILE A 181 3.82 20.05 43.75
CA ILE A 181 2.94 18.95 44.15
C ILE A 181 1.51 19.24 43.69
N ILE A 182 0.99 20.46 43.91
CA ILE A 182 -0.36 20.83 43.46
C ILE A 182 -0.47 20.79 41.93
N ALA A 183 0.53 21.26 41.19
CA ALA A 183 0.60 21.18 39.74
C ALA A 183 0.57 19.76 39.21
N PHE A 184 1.29 18.86 39.85
CA PHE A 184 1.32 17.47 39.45
C PHE A 184 -0.05 16.79 39.57
N PHE A 185 -0.81 17.07 40.64
CA PHE A 185 -2.14 16.48 40.85
C PHE A 185 -3.27 17.22 40.13
N ALA A 186 -3.21 18.56 40.07
CA ALA A 186 -4.27 19.37 39.48
C ALA A 186 -4.23 19.39 37.95
N ALA A 187 -3.04 19.32 37.34
CA ALA A 187 -2.91 19.43 35.88
C ALA A 187 -3.64 18.30 35.10
N PRO A 188 -3.52 17.01 35.48
CA PRO A 188 -4.27 15.94 34.81
C PRO A 188 -5.78 16.07 35.01
N ALA A 189 -6.22 16.53 36.18
CA ALA A 189 -7.64 16.75 36.47
C ALA A 189 -8.23 17.86 35.60
N ALA A 190 -7.53 19.00 35.50
CA ALA A 190 -7.94 20.12 34.65
C ALA A 190 -7.93 19.75 33.17
N ALA A 191 -6.87 19.07 32.69
CA ALA A 191 -6.80 18.58 31.32
C ALA A 191 -7.89 17.53 31.01
N GLY A 192 -8.22 16.68 31.98
CA GLY A 192 -9.33 15.73 31.89
C GLY A 192 -10.68 16.42 31.75
N PHE A 193 -10.91 17.50 32.50
CA PHE A 193 -12.12 18.31 32.44
C PHE A 193 -12.28 18.98 31.06
N ILE A 194 -11.21 19.58 30.55
CA ILE A 194 -11.19 20.18 29.20
C ILE A 194 -11.51 19.11 28.13
N ALA A 195 -10.89 17.93 28.22
CA ALA A 195 -11.13 16.85 27.28
C ALA A 195 -12.59 16.35 27.30
N GLU A 196 -13.23 16.29 28.48
CA GLU A 196 -14.62 15.89 28.60
C GLU A 196 -15.58 16.96 28.08
N ALA A 197 -15.32 18.23 28.39
CA ALA A 197 -16.10 19.37 27.90
C ALA A 197 -16.10 19.44 26.36
N VAL A 198 -14.93 19.27 25.74
CA VAL A 198 -14.79 19.19 24.28
C VAL A 198 -15.52 17.97 23.72
N ARG A 199 -15.40 16.80 24.38
CA ARG A 199 -16.07 15.57 23.93
C ARG A 199 -17.60 15.70 23.95
N TRP A 200 -18.15 16.40 24.96
CA TRP A 200 -19.57 16.67 25.05
C TRP A 200 -20.02 17.67 23.98
N GLY A 201 -19.27 18.77 23.77
CA GLY A 201 -19.58 19.78 22.76
C GLY A 201 -19.54 19.25 21.32
N VAL A 202 -18.64 18.32 21.01
CA VAL A 202 -18.52 17.68 19.69
C VAL A 202 -19.52 16.52 19.51
N GLY A 203 -20.42 16.29 20.48
CA GLY A 203 -21.46 15.27 20.38
C GLY A 203 -20.90 13.84 20.31
N ARG A 204 -19.75 13.58 20.94
CA ARG A 204 -19.03 12.28 20.94
C ARG A 204 -18.64 11.76 19.55
N ARG A 205 -18.64 12.61 18.51
CA ARG A 205 -18.15 12.25 17.18
C ARG A 205 -16.65 11.97 17.22
N ARG A 206 -16.21 10.85 16.63
CA ARG A 206 -14.77 10.52 16.52
C ARG A 206 -14.19 11.22 15.31
N SER A 207 -13.30 12.18 15.53
CA SER A 207 -12.60 12.92 14.49
C SER A 207 -11.10 12.68 14.57
N ARG A 208 -10.45 12.42 13.43
CA ARG A 208 -9.04 11.98 13.33
C ARG A 208 -8.04 13.04 13.85
N TYR A 209 -8.36 14.32 13.72
CA TYR A 209 -7.48 15.43 14.12
C TYR A 209 -7.88 16.14 15.43
N LEU A 210 -8.95 15.70 16.11
CA LEU A 210 -9.48 16.38 17.29
C LEU A 210 -8.42 16.57 18.39
N ARG A 211 -7.59 15.54 18.62
CA ARG A 211 -6.48 15.59 19.58
C ARG A 211 -5.47 16.69 19.27
N HIS A 212 -5.11 16.88 18.00
CA HIS A 212 -4.12 17.88 17.59
C HIS A 212 -4.65 19.30 17.79
N VAL A 213 -5.93 19.52 17.49
CA VAL A 213 -6.60 20.82 17.72
C VAL A 213 -6.62 21.17 19.20
N VAL A 214 -7.04 20.24 20.07
CA VAL A 214 -7.12 20.50 21.52
C VAL A 214 -5.74 20.73 22.13
N VAL A 215 -4.71 19.98 21.72
CA VAL A 215 -3.32 20.22 22.15
C VAL A 215 -2.82 21.58 21.65
N GLY A 216 -3.15 21.96 20.41
CA GLY A 216 -2.84 23.29 19.87
C GLY A 216 -3.46 24.42 20.70
N CYS A 217 -4.74 24.30 21.07
CA CYS A 217 -5.42 25.27 21.93
C CYS A 217 -4.85 25.33 23.36
N LEU A 218 -4.37 24.20 23.89
CA LEU A 218 -3.68 24.19 25.18
C LEU A 218 -2.38 25.00 25.11
N ILE A 219 -1.55 24.74 24.11
CA ILE A 219 -0.29 25.47 23.91
C ILE A 219 -0.57 26.96 23.73
N LEU A 220 -1.49 27.32 22.83
CA LEU A 220 -1.85 28.72 22.58
C LEU A 220 -2.42 29.43 23.82
N GLY A 221 -3.23 28.76 24.64
CA GLY A 221 -3.76 29.32 25.88
C GLY A 221 -2.70 29.51 26.98
N THR A 222 -1.70 28.63 27.04
CA THR A 222 -0.58 28.73 27.99
C THR A 222 0.56 29.67 27.54
N ALA A 223 0.70 29.89 26.23
CA ALA A 223 1.73 30.71 25.62
C ALA A 223 1.85 32.15 26.19
N PRO A 224 0.78 32.94 26.38
CA PRO A 224 0.90 34.30 26.91
C PRO A 224 1.48 34.32 28.33
N PHE A 225 1.18 33.32 29.16
CA PHE A 225 1.74 33.21 30.51
C PHE A 225 3.20 32.78 30.48
N LEU A 226 3.57 31.87 29.58
CA LEU A 226 4.97 31.47 29.37
C LEU A 226 5.82 32.67 28.92
N ILE A 227 5.33 33.46 27.95
CA ILE A 227 6.00 34.66 27.45
C ILE A 227 6.13 35.72 28.55
N LEU A 228 5.08 35.92 29.37
CA LEU A 228 5.11 36.87 30.48
C LEU A 228 6.21 36.51 31.50
N PHE A 229 6.32 35.24 31.90
CA PHE A 229 7.36 34.81 32.84
C PHE A 229 8.77 34.81 32.24
N LEU A 230 8.89 34.55 30.94
CA LEU A 230 10.15 34.67 30.21
C LEU A 230 10.65 36.13 30.23
N LEU A 231 9.77 37.09 29.94
CA LEU A 231 10.09 38.53 30.00
C LEU A 231 10.38 39.00 31.43
N ALA A 232 9.72 38.41 32.43
CA ALA A 232 9.96 38.71 33.84
C ALA A 232 11.28 38.11 34.39
N GLY A 233 12.03 37.32 33.60
CA GLY A 233 13.33 36.78 34.00
C GLY A 233 13.27 35.68 35.08
N SER A 234 12.09 35.12 35.36
CA SER A 234 11.92 34.09 36.38
C SER A 234 12.10 32.70 35.79
N LEU A 235 13.28 32.09 35.98
CA LEU A 235 13.54 30.70 35.55
C LEU A 235 12.54 29.71 36.16
N PHE A 236 12.20 29.90 37.44
CA PHE A 236 11.26 29.04 38.16
C PHE A 236 9.81 29.22 37.68
N GLY A 237 9.44 30.41 37.19
CA GLY A 237 8.11 30.69 36.65
C GLY A 237 7.81 30.00 35.32
N ILE A 238 8.85 29.56 34.59
CA ILE A 238 8.71 28.86 33.30
C ILE A 238 8.41 27.37 33.48
N ILE A 239 8.83 26.78 34.61
CA ILE A 239 8.67 25.35 34.91
C ILE A 239 7.17 24.98 34.96
N LEU A 240 6.34 25.85 35.54
CA LEU A 240 4.91 25.63 35.72
C LEU A 240 4.13 25.54 34.39
N PRO A 241 4.18 26.53 33.47
CA PRO A 241 3.53 26.41 32.17
C PRO A 241 4.13 25.27 31.34
N GLY A 242 5.43 24.98 31.48
CA GLY A 242 6.06 23.82 30.84
C GLY A 242 5.46 22.48 31.29
N MET A 243 5.27 22.29 32.60
CA MET A 243 4.64 21.09 33.15
C MET A 243 3.17 20.94 32.72
N LEU A 244 2.41 22.04 32.66
CA LEU A 244 1.02 22.04 32.19
C LEU A 244 0.90 21.58 30.73
N ILE A 245 1.79 22.05 29.85
CA ILE A 245 1.82 21.61 28.44
C ILE A 245 2.18 20.12 28.36
N PHE A 246 3.22 19.68 29.09
CA PHE A 246 3.69 18.30 29.04
C PHE A 246 2.65 17.31 29.57
N LEU A 247 2.17 17.51 30.81
CA LEU A 247 1.19 16.62 31.43
C LEU A 247 -0.20 16.75 30.78
N GLY A 248 -0.59 17.97 30.39
CA GLY A 248 -1.86 18.22 29.72
C GLY A 248 -1.94 17.54 28.35
N SER A 249 -0.88 17.67 27.55
CA SER A 249 -0.82 17.02 26.23
C SER A 249 -0.89 15.50 26.35
N ALA A 250 -0.17 14.87 27.29
CA ALA A 250 -0.23 13.44 27.55
C ALA A 250 -1.65 12.98 27.98
N THR A 251 -2.32 13.75 28.83
CA THR A 251 -3.66 13.42 29.32
C THR A 251 -4.71 13.51 28.21
N ILE A 252 -4.71 14.61 27.45
CA ILE A 252 -5.62 14.81 26.29
C ILE A 252 -5.39 13.71 25.25
N SER A 253 -4.14 13.35 25.04
CA SER A 253 -3.69 12.31 24.14
C SER A 253 -4.22 10.92 24.50
N ALA A 254 -4.24 10.59 25.80
CA ALA A 254 -4.74 9.31 26.30
C ALA A 254 -6.28 9.25 26.27
N ARG A 255 -6.97 10.36 26.55
CA ARG A 255 -8.44 10.43 26.62
C ARG A 255 -9.14 10.56 25.26
N LEU A 256 -8.51 11.18 24.26
CA LEU A 256 -9.10 11.41 22.94
C LEU A 256 -8.63 10.40 21.87
N ARG A 257 -8.09 9.25 22.29
CA ARG A 257 -7.69 8.15 21.41
C ARG A 257 -8.87 7.26 21.00
#